data_AF-A0AAP3SF42-F1
#
_entry.id   AF-A0AAP3SF42-F1
#
_cell.length_a   1.000
_cell.length_b   1.000
_cell.length_c   1.000
_cell.angle_alpha   90.00
_cell.angle_beta   90.00
_cell.angle_gamma   90.00
#
_symmetry.space_group_name_H-M   'P 1'
#
loop_
_entity.id
_entity.type
_entity.pdbx_description
1 polymer ?
#
loop_
_entity_poly.entity_id
_entity_poly.type
_entity_poly.pdbx_seq_one_letter_code
_entity_poly.pdbx_strand_id
1 'polypeptide(L)'
;KRKEKEKKENILPNPPFAKGGDEEEEGSEGEKVAEGAGGGMREECDQRSATRKRNLTQEDIDRMQVPPDGCPRNFSGLLENLRLFRVPPAEQYAIVLKSNYGEIGGDIWKGFSVIRGSGGKIKLPGHYLLSVLNK
;
A
#
# COMPACT_ATOMS: atom_id res chain seq x y z
N LYS A 1 -36.76 26.53 -27.98
CA LYS A 1 -37.21 25.17 -28.37
C LYS A 1 -36.17 24.63 -29.36
N ARG A 2 -35.54 23.48 -29.05
CA ARG A 2 -34.63 22.64 -29.90
C ARG A 2 -33.21 23.23 -30.07
N LYS A 3 -32.13 22.71 -29.48
CA LYS A 3 -31.47 21.37 -29.59
C LYS A 3 -31.22 21.06 -31.08
N GLU A 4 -30.00 20.86 -31.56
CA GLU A 4 -29.17 19.70 -31.22
C GLU A 4 -27.81 19.71 -31.98
N LYS A 5 -26.81 19.11 -31.33
CA LYS A 5 -25.58 18.42 -31.81
C LYS A 5 -24.76 19.02 -32.96
N GLU A 6 -23.51 19.31 -32.62
CA GLU A 6 -22.39 18.95 -33.47
C GLU A 6 -21.85 17.56 -33.09
N LYS A 7 -21.50 16.80 -34.12
CA LYS A 7 -21.19 15.37 -34.18
C LYS A 7 -19.81 15.26 -34.81
N LYS A 8 -18.98 14.34 -34.32
CA LYS A 8 -17.85 13.61 -34.97
C LYS A 8 -16.76 13.50 -33.90
N GLU A 9 -16.23 12.35 -33.54
CA GLU A 9 -15.68 11.19 -34.28
C GLU A 9 -15.54 10.06 -33.24
N ASN A 10 -15.42 8.77 -33.48
CA ASN A 10 -15.52 7.86 -34.61
C ASN A 10 -15.59 6.47 -33.93
N ILE A 11 -16.34 5.57 -34.53
CA ILE A 11 -16.83 4.33 -33.94
C ILE A 11 -15.69 3.29 -33.94
N LEU A 12 -15.37 2.78 -32.74
CA LEU A 12 -14.93 1.42 -32.33
C LEU A 12 -14.17 0.53 -33.34
N PRO A 13 -13.15 -0.23 -32.88
CA PRO A 13 -13.46 -1.50 -32.21
C PRO A 13 -12.57 -1.84 -31.01
N ASN A 14 -13.20 -2.36 -29.96
CA ASN A 14 -12.57 -3.31 -29.04
C ASN A 14 -12.65 -4.70 -29.70
N PRO A 15 -11.55 -5.48 -29.76
CA PRO A 15 -11.57 -6.81 -29.11
C PRO A 15 -10.15 -7.34 -28.78
N PRO A 16 -9.97 -8.60 -28.31
CA PRO A 16 -10.80 -9.44 -27.44
C PRO A 16 -9.99 -10.03 -26.26
N PHE A 17 -10.65 -10.50 -25.20
CA PHE A 17 -10.15 -11.64 -24.44
C PHE A 17 -11.13 -12.80 -24.61
N ALA A 18 -10.61 -13.89 -25.15
CA ALA A 18 -11.31 -15.12 -25.47
C ALA A 18 -11.21 -16.13 -24.31
N LYS A 19 -12.20 -17.03 -24.28
CA LYS A 19 -12.31 -18.32 -23.56
C LYS A 19 -12.50 -18.23 -22.04
N GLY A 20 -13.49 -18.88 -21.44
CA GLY A 20 -14.45 -19.88 -21.94
C GLY A 20 -14.76 -20.89 -20.83
N GLY A 21 -15.98 -21.44 -20.86
CA GLY A 21 -16.49 -22.60 -20.08
C GLY A 21 -17.01 -22.26 -18.69
N ASP A 22 -18.31 -22.39 -18.37
CA ASP A 22 -19.09 -23.64 -18.17
C ASP A 22 -18.58 -24.36 -16.90
N GLU A 23 -19.34 -24.72 -15.86
CA GLU A 23 -20.77 -24.99 -15.68
C GLU A 23 -21.14 -24.80 -14.19
N GLU A 24 -22.45 -24.76 -13.94
CA GLU A 24 -23.14 -24.81 -12.66
C GLU A 24 -22.80 -26.08 -11.86
N GLU A 25 -22.94 -26.03 -10.53
CA GLU A 25 -23.51 -27.15 -9.76
C GLU A 25 -24.09 -26.63 -8.44
N GLU A 26 -25.20 -27.27 -8.11
CA GLU A 26 -26.15 -27.03 -7.05
C GLU A 26 -25.72 -27.83 -5.80
N GLY A 27 -26.40 -27.59 -4.67
CA GLY A 27 -26.70 -28.71 -3.78
C GLY A 27 -25.79 -28.98 -2.58
N SER A 28 -26.41 -28.75 -1.42
CA SER A 28 -26.67 -29.79 -0.42
C SER A 28 -25.85 -29.79 0.88
N GLU A 29 -26.63 -29.84 1.96
CA GLU A 29 -26.28 -29.98 3.37
C GLU A 29 -25.52 -31.29 3.65
N GLY A 30 -24.62 -31.25 4.65
CA GLY A 30 -23.87 -32.42 5.11
C GLY A 30 -23.30 -32.21 6.50
N GLU A 31 -23.99 -32.76 7.48
CA GLU A 31 -23.71 -32.83 8.90
C GLU A 31 -22.43 -33.65 9.26
N LYS A 32 -21.94 -33.43 10.49
CA LYS A 32 -21.28 -34.33 11.48
C LYS A 32 -19.78 -34.73 11.42
N VAL A 33 -19.17 -34.43 12.58
CA VAL A 33 -18.35 -35.24 13.53
C VAL A 33 -16.82 -35.39 13.42
N ALA A 34 -16.24 -35.22 14.62
CA ALA A 34 -15.15 -35.95 15.27
C ALA A 34 -13.68 -35.54 15.06
N GLU A 35 -13.14 -34.98 16.15
CA GLU A 35 -11.98 -35.47 16.94
C GLU A 35 -10.64 -35.80 16.24
N GLY A 36 -9.57 -35.18 16.76
CA GLY A 36 -8.34 -35.93 17.05
C GLY A 36 -7.04 -35.49 16.37
N ALA A 37 -6.14 -34.97 17.21
CA ALA A 37 -4.68 -35.12 17.16
C ALA A 37 -3.84 -34.44 16.05
N GLY A 38 -3.11 -33.40 16.46
CA GLY A 38 -1.64 -33.47 16.52
C GLY A 38 -0.82 -33.04 15.30
N GLY A 39 0.07 -32.06 15.50
CA GLY A 39 1.41 -32.08 14.91
C GLY A 39 1.74 -31.04 13.83
N GLY A 40 2.20 -29.88 14.28
CA GLY A 40 3.40 -29.21 13.77
C GLY A 40 3.45 -28.75 12.32
N MET A 41 3.16 -27.47 12.09
CA MET A 41 3.84 -26.69 11.06
C MET A 41 4.33 -25.38 11.67
N ARG A 42 5.63 -25.32 11.95
CA ARG A 42 6.37 -24.06 12.11
C ARG A 42 6.56 -23.50 10.71
N GLU A 43 6.19 -22.24 10.47
CA GLU A 43 6.84 -21.19 9.63
C GLU A 43 6.03 -19.91 9.95
N GLU A 44 6.47 -19.17 10.97
CA GLU A 44 7.19 -17.90 10.82
C GLU A 44 6.29 -16.70 10.47
N CYS A 45 5.81 -16.07 11.55
CA CYS A 45 5.44 -14.66 11.73
C CYS A 45 4.39 -13.99 10.81
N ASP A 46 3.19 -14.56 10.72
CA ASP A 46 1.97 -13.76 10.56
C ASP A 46 1.45 -13.35 11.96
N GLN A 47 2.19 -12.48 12.66
CA GLN A 47 1.78 -11.99 13.98
C GLN A 47 1.81 -10.47 14.05
N ARG A 48 0.60 -9.95 14.26
CA ARG A 48 0.20 -8.59 14.70
C ARG A 48 -0.05 -7.59 13.58
N SER A 49 -1.28 -7.58 13.08
CA SER A 49 -2.28 -6.69 13.72
C SER A 49 -3.70 -6.96 13.20
N ALA A 50 -4.46 -7.75 13.95
CA ALA A 50 -5.92 -7.77 13.90
C ALA A 50 -6.52 -6.57 14.67
N THR A 51 -5.92 -5.38 14.57
CA THR A 51 -6.62 -4.14 14.91
C THR A 51 -7.48 -3.80 13.70
N ARG A 52 -8.80 -3.64 13.89
CA ARG A 52 -9.75 -3.12 12.88
C ARG A 52 -9.01 -2.33 11.81
N LYS A 53 -8.91 -2.88 10.60
CA LYS A 53 -8.32 -2.22 9.43
C LYS A 53 -9.20 -1.01 9.13
N ARG A 54 -9.01 0.08 9.87
CA ARG A 54 -9.40 1.40 9.40
C ARG A 54 -8.59 1.54 8.12
N ASN A 55 -9.26 1.52 6.98
CA ASN A 55 -8.60 1.65 5.68
C ASN A 55 -7.91 3.02 5.69
N LEU A 56 -6.63 3.03 6.02
CA LEU A 56 -5.88 4.28 6.12
C LEU A 56 -5.77 4.83 4.69
N THR A 57 -6.35 6.01 4.47
CA THR A 57 -6.39 6.61 3.14
C THR A 57 -5.22 7.56 2.94
N GLN A 58 -4.95 7.92 1.68
CA GLN A 58 -3.97 8.96 1.38
C GLN A 58 -4.35 10.30 2.03
N GLU A 59 -5.64 10.61 2.10
CA GLU A 59 -6.13 11.84 2.74
C GLU A 59 -5.82 11.89 4.23
N ASP A 60 -5.89 10.75 4.93
CA ASP A 60 -5.54 10.67 6.36
C ASP A 60 -4.08 11.05 6.60
N ILE A 61 -3.20 10.68 5.67
CA ILE A 61 -1.76 10.98 5.75
C ILE A 61 -1.52 12.46 5.43
N ASP A 62 -2.15 12.96 4.38
CA ASP A 62 -1.97 14.33 3.92
C ASP A 62 -2.50 15.36 4.95
N ARG A 63 -3.49 14.97 5.76
CA ARG A 63 -4.04 15.79 6.86
C ARG A 63 -3.17 15.78 8.12
N MET A 64 -2.10 14.97 8.18
CA MET A 64 -1.20 14.97 9.32
C MET A 64 -0.44 16.29 9.42
N GLN A 65 -0.26 16.77 10.66
CA GLN A 65 0.44 18.02 10.94
C GLN A 65 1.78 17.75 11.60
N VAL A 66 2.79 18.50 11.16
CA VAL A 66 4.12 18.49 11.77
C VAL A 66 4.06 19.08 13.19
N PRO A 67 4.68 18.44 14.19
CA PRO A 67 4.76 19.00 15.54
C PRO A 67 5.53 20.32 15.58
N PRO A 68 5.08 21.33 16.36
CA PRO A 68 5.77 22.61 16.52
C PRO A 68 6.82 22.57 17.65
N ASP A 69 7.75 21.63 17.60
CA ASP A 69 8.82 21.44 18.61
C ASP A 69 10.16 22.08 18.23
N GLY A 70 10.21 22.82 17.10
CA GLY A 70 11.40 23.52 16.63
C GLY A 70 12.41 22.66 15.88
N CYS A 71 12.15 21.36 15.68
CA CYS A 71 13.00 20.50 14.86
C CYS A 71 12.84 20.85 13.37
N PRO A 72 13.94 20.98 12.60
CA PRO A 72 13.88 21.23 11.17
C PRO A 72 13.33 19.99 10.44
N ARG A 73 12.21 20.15 9.73
CA ARG A 73 11.52 19.04 9.02
C ARG A 73 11.15 19.41 7.60
N ASN A 74 11.09 18.39 6.76
CA ASN A 74 10.53 18.48 5.40
C ASN A 74 9.44 17.43 5.18
N PHE A 75 8.23 17.71 5.69
CA PHE A 75 7.09 16.82 5.55
C PHE A 75 6.60 16.69 4.10
N SER A 76 6.51 17.80 3.36
CA SER A 76 6.09 17.79 1.94
C SER A 76 7.03 16.93 1.10
N GLY A 77 8.34 17.13 1.24
CA GLY A 77 9.35 16.35 0.54
C GLY A 77 9.30 14.87 0.93
N LEU A 78 9.01 14.55 2.19
CA LEU A 78 8.82 13.16 2.61
C LEU A 78 7.66 12.53 1.85
N LEU A 79 6.48 13.17 1.83
CA LEU A 79 5.29 12.67 1.14
C LEU A 79 5.51 12.52 -0.37
N GLU A 80 6.16 13.48 -1.01
CA GLU A 80 6.49 13.41 -2.44
C GLU A 80 7.38 12.19 -2.76
N ASN A 81 8.41 11.92 -1.95
CA ASN A 81 9.26 10.75 -2.15
C ASN A 81 8.48 9.45 -1.90
N LEU A 82 7.63 9.39 -0.88
CA LEU A 82 6.79 8.22 -0.61
C LEU A 82 5.82 7.91 -1.77
N ARG A 83 5.22 8.94 -2.37
CA ARG A 83 4.36 8.83 -3.55
C ARG A 83 5.15 8.39 -4.79
N LEU A 84 6.36 8.92 -4.97
CA LEU A 84 7.25 8.55 -6.08
C LEU A 84 7.56 7.05 -6.04
N PHE A 85 7.82 6.51 -4.84
CA PHE A 85 8.11 5.10 -4.63
C PHE A 85 6.87 4.21 -4.51
N ARG A 86 5.67 4.75 -4.72
CA ARG A 86 4.38 4.03 -4.65
C ARG A 86 4.19 3.27 -3.32
N VAL A 87 4.66 3.85 -2.22
CA VAL A 87 4.52 3.25 -0.88
C VAL A 87 3.03 3.23 -0.49
N PRO A 88 2.47 2.12 0.01
CA PRO A 88 1.06 2.08 0.39
C PRO A 88 0.77 2.96 1.61
N PRO A 89 -0.45 3.51 1.75
CA PRO A 89 -0.80 4.44 2.82
C PRO A 89 -0.45 3.98 4.24
N ALA A 90 -0.68 2.71 4.56
CA ALA A 90 -0.35 2.16 5.87
C ALA A 90 1.15 2.27 6.21
N GLU A 91 2.01 1.99 5.23
CA GLU A 91 3.47 2.13 5.38
C GLU A 91 3.89 3.60 5.41
N GLN A 92 3.28 4.45 4.57
CA GLN A 92 3.53 5.90 4.59
C GLN A 92 3.31 6.48 5.99
N TYR A 93 2.19 6.14 6.63
CA TYR A 93 1.88 6.60 7.97
C TYR A 93 2.92 6.15 9.00
N ALA A 94 3.31 4.87 8.97
CA ALA A 94 4.34 4.37 9.85
C ALA A 94 5.70 5.06 9.62
N ILE A 95 6.06 5.33 8.37
CA ILE A 95 7.29 6.05 8.02
C ILE A 95 7.24 7.49 8.51
N VAL A 96 6.13 8.21 8.31
CA VAL A 96 5.95 9.58 8.79
C VAL A 96 6.17 9.66 10.29
N LEU A 97 5.54 8.77 11.06
CA LEU A 97 5.70 8.74 12.51
C LEU A 97 7.15 8.39 12.93
N LYS A 98 7.73 7.35 12.34
CA LYS A 98 9.07 6.86 12.70
C LYS A 98 10.21 7.78 12.26
N SER A 99 10.01 8.55 11.20
CA SER A 99 10.98 9.52 10.69
C SER A 99 10.82 10.91 11.29
N ASN A 100 10.00 11.06 12.33
CA ASN A 100 9.66 12.35 12.93
C ASN A 100 9.18 13.37 11.88
N TYR A 101 8.23 12.96 11.04
CA TYR A 101 7.65 13.75 9.94
C TYR A 101 8.66 14.24 8.90
N GLY A 102 9.75 13.49 8.70
CA GLY A 102 10.80 13.85 7.75
C GLY A 102 11.78 14.85 8.34
N GLU A 103 12.25 14.61 9.56
CA GLU A 103 13.32 15.39 10.18
C GLU A 103 14.54 15.49 9.26
N ILE A 104 14.98 16.71 8.98
CA ILE A 104 16.09 16.98 8.07
C ILE A 104 17.37 16.39 8.66
N GLY A 105 18.08 15.58 7.86
CA GLY A 105 19.28 14.85 8.31
C GLY A 105 19.00 13.48 8.93
N GLY A 106 17.72 13.14 9.18
CA GLY A 106 17.32 11.80 9.64
C GLY A 106 17.63 10.68 8.63
N ASP A 107 17.68 9.44 9.13
CA ASP A 107 18.06 8.28 8.31
C ASP A 107 17.08 7.97 7.16
N ILE A 108 15.86 8.52 7.20
CA ILE A 108 14.90 8.41 6.11
C ILE A 108 15.46 8.97 4.79
N TRP A 109 16.19 10.09 4.85
CA TRP A 109 16.75 10.76 3.66
C TRP A 109 17.92 9.97 3.07
N LYS A 110 18.70 9.31 3.93
CA LYS A 110 19.74 8.35 3.51
C LYS A 110 19.09 7.14 2.85
N GLY A 111 17.99 6.62 3.43
CA GLY A 111 17.21 5.53 2.86
C GLY A 111 16.73 5.82 1.43
N PHE A 112 16.19 7.02 1.17
CA PHE A 112 15.81 7.43 -0.18
C PHE A 112 16.99 7.50 -1.16
N SER A 113 18.14 7.98 -0.68
CA SER A 113 19.37 8.02 -1.47
C SER A 113 19.83 6.61 -1.87
N VAL A 114 19.73 5.64 -0.96
CA VAL A 114 20.04 4.23 -1.24
C VAL A 114 19.04 3.64 -2.25
N ILE A 115 17.75 3.90 -2.11
CA ILE A 115 16.75 3.42 -3.07
C ILE A 115 17.06 3.92 -4.48
N ARG A 116 17.32 5.23 -4.64
CA ARG A 116 17.70 5.81 -5.94
C ARG A 116 19.02 5.26 -6.48
N GLY A 117 20.04 5.12 -5.63
CA GLY A 117 21.34 4.58 -6.00
C GLY A 117 21.34 3.08 -6.27
N SER A 118 20.33 2.34 -5.81
CA SER A 118 20.26 0.89 -5.94
C SER A 118 20.00 0.40 -7.36
N GLY A 119 19.55 1.27 -8.28
CA GLY A 119 19.22 0.91 -9.66
C GLY A 119 18.06 -0.11 -9.76
N GLY A 120 17.13 -0.11 -8.82
CA GLY A 120 15.98 -1.02 -8.80
C GLY A 120 16.20 -2.38 -8.13
N LYS A 121 17.31 -2.55 -7.39
CA LYS A 121 17.54 -3.73 -6.53
C LYS A 121 16.57 -3.80 -5.35
N ILE A 122 16.16 -2.64 -4.82
CA ILE A 122 15.16 -2.57 -3.75
C ILE A 122 13.77 -2.67 -4.37
N LYS A 123 13.10 -3.82 -4.18
CA LYS A 123 11.75 -4.11 -4.71
C LYS A 123 10.64 -3.50 -3.87
N LEU A 124 10.85 -3.40 -2.55
CA LEU A 124 9.87 -2.89 -1.59
C LEU A 124 10.46 -1.69 -0.84
N PRO A 125 10.33 -0.46 -1.40
CA PRO A 125 10.93 0.72 -0.82
C PRO A 125 10.37 1.07 0.56
N GLY A 126 9.06 0.92 0.80
CA GLY A 126 8.48 1.24 2.11
C GLY A 126 8.94 0.31 3.23
N HIS A 127 8.92 -1.01 3.00
CA HIS A 127 9.53 -1.99 3.91
C HIS A 127 11.00 -1.70 4.22
N TYR A 128 11.79 -1.37 3.20
CA TYR A 128 13.20 -1.01 3.38
C TYR A 128 13.35 0.23 4.27
N LEU A 129 12.60 1.30 4.01
CA LEU A 129 12.65 2.52 4.83
C LEU A 129 12.22 2.25 6.26
N LEU A 130 11.18 1.46 6.47
CA LEU A 130 10.74 1.04 7.80
C LEU A 130 11.82 0.23 8.52
N SER A 131 12.57 -0.61 7.81
CA SER A 131 13.71 -1.35 8.39
C SER A 131 14.85 -0.41 8.78
N VAL A 132 15.18 0.58 7.94
CA VAL A 132 16.20 1.59 8.24
C VAL A 132 15.83 2.41 9.48
N LEU A 133 14.55 2.71 9.68
CA LEU A 133 14.05 3.50 10.81
C LEU A 133 13.87 2.71 12.12
N ASN A 134 13.84 1.37 12.09
CA ASN A 134 13.64 0.53 13.28
C ASN A 134 14.97 -0.03 13.84
N LYS A 135 16.06 0.72 13.70
CA LYS A 135 17.37 0.31 14.23
C LYS A 135 17.49 0.51 15.73
#